data_AF-A0A932Y635-F1
#
_entry.id   AF-A0A932Y635-F1
#
_cell.length_a   1.000
_cell.length_b   1.000
_cell.length_c   1.000
_cell.angle_alpha   90.00
_cell.angle_beta   90.00
_cell.angle_gamma   90.00
#
_symmetry.space_group_name_H-M   'P 1'
#
loop_
_entity.id
_entity.type
_entity.pdbx_description
1 polymer ?
#
loop_
_entity_poly.entity_id
_entity_poly.type
_entity_poly.pdbx_seq_one_letter_code
_entity_poly.pdbx_strand_id
1 'polypeptide(L)'
;MEFNILIQGIIIAILIGMFYNIWVSSRAYGGIIGSAVKWLGLGMLFITISVIEKALLNYGIITANLELNLAQDILTLIGLFFLAIGFSTLARAAKT
;
A
#
# COMPACT_ATOMS: atom_id res chain seq x y z
N MET A 1 -12.47 -5.62 23.99
CA MET A 1 -11.97 -6.71 23.11
C MET A 1 -12.68 -6.71 21.76
N GLU A 2 -14.00 -6.56 21.71
CA GLU A 2 -14.80 -6.51 20.46
C GLU A 2 -14.41 -5.38 19.48
N PHE A 3 -14.12 -4.18 19.99
CA PHE A 3 -13.77 -3.02 19.15
C PHE A 3 -12.47 -3.22 18.34
N ASN A 4 -11.49 -3.94 18.91
CA ASN A 4 -10.21 -4.20 18.24
C ASN A 4 -10.39 -5.21 17.09
N ILE A 5 -11.26 -6.22 17.28
CA ILE A 5 -11.62 -7.20 16.24
C ILE A 5 -12.35 -6.51 15.09
N LEU A 6 -13.24 -5.57 15.39
CA LEU A 6 -13.97 -4.80 14.38
C LEU A 6 -13.02 -3.93 13.53
N ILE A 7 -12.08 -3.24 14.17
CA ILE A 7 -11.06 -2.44 13.46
C ILE A 7 -10.19 -3.33 12.57
N GLN A 8 -9.72 -4.48 13.08
CA GLN A 8 -8.94 -5.43 12.30
C GLN A 8 -9.73 -5.95 11.09
N GLY A 9 -11.02 -6.27 11.26
CA GLY A 9 -11.90 -6.68 10.17
C GLY A 9 -12.04 -5.62 9.08
N ILE A 10 -12.17 -4.34 9.46
CA ILE A 10 -12.21 -3.21 8.51
C ILE A 10 -10.88 -3.08 7.77
N ILE A 11 -9.75 -3.19 8.47
CA ILE A 11 -8.41 -3.12 7.83
C ILE A 11 -8.25 -4.24 6.81
N ILE A 12 -8.63 -5.48 7.16
CA ILE A 12 -8.58 -6.61 6.23
C ILE A 12 -9.45 -6.35 5.00
N ALA A 13 -10.68 -5.85 5.18
CA ALA A 13 -11.57 -5.51 4.07
C ALA A 13 -10.97 -4.44 3.15
N ILE A 14 -10.34 -3.40 3.72
CA ILE A 14 -9.65 -2.36 2.96
C ILE A 14 -8.50 -2.96 2.15
N LEU A 15 -7.65 -3.79 2.77
CA LEU A 15 -6.52 -4.41 2.09
C LEU A 15 -6.97 -5.31 0.93
N ILE A 16 -7.98 -6.16 1.14
CA ILE A 16 -8.55 -7.01 0.09
C ILE A 16 -9.11 -6.15 -1.05
N GLY A 17 -9.87 -5.10 -0.72
CA GLY A 17 -10.43 -4.17 -1.70
C GLY A 17 -9.36 -3.46 -2.52
N MET A 18 -8.26 -3.03 -1.89
CA MET A 18 -7.11 -2.44 -2.57
C MET A 18 -6.44 -3.43 -3.52
N PHE A 19 -6.16 -4.66 -3.07
CA PHE A 19 -5.60 -5.71 -3.92
C PHE A 19 -6.47 -5.99 -5.14
N TYR A 20 -7.78 -6.14 -4.93
CA TYR A 20 -8.73 -6.35 -6.01
C TYR A 20 -8.75 -5.18 -7.00
N ASN A 21 -8.78 -3.95 -6.50
CA ASN A 21 -8.79 -2.76 -7.34
C ASN A 21 -7.51 -2.63 -8.18
N ILE A 22 -6.34 -2.92 -7.61
CA ILE A 22 -5.07 -2.93 -8.34
C ILE A 22 -5.08 -3.99 -9.44
N TRP A 23 -5.58 -5.20 -9.12
CA TRP A 23 -5.69 -6.27 -10.09
C TRP A 23 -6.60 -5.89 -11.26
N VAL A 24 -7.82 -5.41 -10.98
CA VAL A 24 -8.78 -5.01 -12.01
C VAL A 24 -8.25 -3.84 -12.84
N SER A 25 -7.70 -2.80 -12.19
CA SER A 25 -7.17 -1.62 -12.87
C SER A 25 -6.00 -1.97 -13.79
N SER A 26 -5.04 -2.78 -13.30
CA SER A 26 -3.89 -3.19 -14.12
C SER A 26 -4.32 -3.99 -15.36
N ARG A 27 -5.37 -4.81 -15.25
CA ARG A 27 -5.94 -5.57 -16.36
C ARG A 27 -6.73 -4.69 -17.34
N ALA A 28 -7.42 -3.67 -16.84
CA ALA A 28 -8.20 -2.75 -17.66
C ALA A 28 -7.32 -1.88 -18.57
N TYR A 29 -6.21 -1.35 -18.06
CA TYR A 29 -5.31 -0.51 -18.85
C TYR A 29 -4.43 -1.31 -19.81
N GLY A 30 -3.99 -2.52 -19.42
CA GLY A 30 -3.11 -3.36 -20.25
C GLY A 30 -1.76 -2.72 -20.61
N GLY A 31 -0.88 -3.48 -21.27
CA GLY A 31 0.40 -2.99 -21.77
C GLY A 31 1.31 -2.33 -20.72
N ILE A 32 2.03 -1.28 -21.14
CA ILE A 32 2.99 -0.56 -20.28
C ILE A 32 2.26 0.24 -19.18
N ILE A 33 1.09 0.81 -19.48
CA ILE A 33 0.27 1.57 -18.53
C ILE A 33 -0.25 0.65 -17.43
N GLY A 34 -0.79 -0.52 -17.78
CA GLY A 34 -1.25 -1.52 -16.80
C GLY A 34 -0.13 -2.03 -15.90
N SER A 35 1.08 -2.21 -16.45
CA SER A 35 2.28 -2.54 -15.66
C SER A 35 2.66 -1.42 -14.70
N ALA A 36 2.67 -0.17 -15.16
CA ALA A 36 2.91 1.00 -14.30
C ALA A 36 1.88 1.10 -13.17
N VAL A 37 0.59 0.93 -13.47
CA VAL A 37 -0.51 0.92 -12.48
C VAL A 37 -0.32 -0.18 -11.44
N LYS A 38 0.15 -1.37 -11.85
CA LYS A 38 0.44 -2.46 -10.91
C LYS A 38 1.55 -2.09 -9.91
N TRP A 39 2.65 -1.52 -10.40
CA TRP A 39 3.76 -1.09 -9.54
C TRP A 39 3.36 0.08 -8.63
N LEU A 40 2.65 1.06 -9.15
CA LEU A 40 2.12 2.17 -8.37
C LEU A 40 1.16 1.68 -7.28
N GLY A 41 0.25 0.77 -7.63
CA GLY A 41 -0.68 0.14 -6.70
C GLY A 41 0.03 -0.62 -5.58
N LEU A 42 1.03 -1.44 -5.91
CA LEU A 42 1.85 -2.14 -4.92
C LEU A 42 2.57 -1.17 -3.99
N GLY A 43 3.18 -0.11 -4.54
CA GLY A 43 3.85 0.91 -3.75
C GLY A 43 2.90 1.62 -2.78
N MET A 44 1.71 1.98 -3.26
CA MET A 44 0.65 2.56 -2.44
C MET A 44 0.21 1.60 -1.32
N LEU A 45 0.06 0.31 -1.59
CA LEU A 45 -0.32 -0.69 -0.57
C LEU A 45 0.64 -0.71 0.63
N PHE A 46 1.95 -0.77 0.38
CA PHE A 46 2.95 -0.79 1.46
C PHE A 46 2.94 0.50 2.28
N ILE A 47 2.79 1.65 1.63
CA ILE A 47 2.67 2.95 2.31
C ILE A 47 1.38 2.99 3.13
N THR A 48 0.26 2.56 2.57
CA THR A 48 -1.03 2.54 3.27
C THR A 48 -0.96 1.67 4.53
N ILE A 49 -0.32 0.50 4.48
CA ILE A 49 -0.12 -0.35 5.67
C ILE A 49 0.65 0.43 6.75
N SER A 50 1.78 1.05 6.40
CA SER A 50 2.58 1.85 7.35
C SER A 50 1.79 3.03 7.94
N VAL A 51 0.98 3.72 7.11
CA VAL A 51 0.12 4.82 7.56
C VAL A 51 -1.00 4.34 8.48
N ILE A 52 -1.61 3.20 8.18
CA ILE A 52 -2.63 2.58 9.04
C ILE A 52 -2.01 2.24 10.40
N GLU A 53 -0.84 1.59 10.43
CA GLU A 53 -0.16 1.27 11.68
C GLU A 53 0.18 2.52 12.51
N LYS A 54 0.69 3.59 11.85
CA LYS A 54 0.93 4.89 12.51
C LYS A 54 -0.35 5.49 13.07
N ALA A 55 -1.46 5.41 12.33
CA ALA A 55 -2.76 5.86 12.82
C ALA A 55 -3.19 5.06 14.06
N LEU A 56 -3.06 3.74 14.04
CA LEU A 56 -3.42 2.89 15.18
C LEU A 56 -2.56 3.16 16.42
N LEU A 57 -1.28 3.50 16.24
CA LEU A 57 -0.41 3.97 17.32
C LEU A 57 -0.90 5.30 17.91
N ASN A 58 -1.25 6.27 17.06
CA ASN A 58 -1.72 7.59 17.50
C ASN A 58 -3.05 7.51 18.29
N TYR A 59 -3.90 6.53 17.98
CA TYR A 59 -5.14 6.28 18.71
C TYR A 59 -4.96 5.36 19.94
N GLY A 60 -3.74 4.90 20.25
CA GLY A 60 -3.46 4.03 21.39
C GLY A 60 -4.07 2.63 21.27
N ILE A 61 -4.42 2.19 20.05
CA ILE A 61 -4.99 0.86 19.78
C ILE A 61 -3.89 -0.21 19.84
N ILE A 62 -2.69 0.15 19.39
CA ILE A 62 -1.47 -0.67 19.43
C ILE A 62 -0.42 0.07 20.25
N THR A 63 0.44 -0.67 20.95
CA THR A 63 1.58 -0.11 21.69
C THR A 63 2.80 0.04 20.79
N ALA A 64 3.50 1.17 20.93
CA ALA A 64 4.75 1.41 20.22
C ALA A 64 5.84 0.48 20.75
N ASN A 65 6.56 -0.18 19.85
CA ASN A 65 7.82 -0.85 20.12
C ASN A 65 8.85 -0.46 19.04
N LEU A 66 10.13 -0.70 19.31
CA LEU A 66 11.22 -0.36 18.38
C LEU A 66 11.06 -1.08 17.03
N GLU A 67 10.63 -2.35 17.08
CA GLU A 67 10.47 -3.20 15.90
C GLU A 67 9.36 -2.71 14.96
N LEU A 68 8.25 -2.20 15.50
CA LEU A 68 7.13 -1.67 14.72
C LEU A 68 7.51 -0.37 14.02
N ASN A 69 8.24 0.52 14.70
CA ASN A 69 8.75 1.73 14.07
C ASN A 69 9.70 1.40 12.89
N LEU A 70 10.61 0.44 13.09
CA LEU A 70 11.48 -0.05 12.02
C LEU A 70 10.68 -0.71 10.89
N ALA A 71 9.67 -1.52 11.21
CA ALA A 71 8.80 -2.14 10.21
C ALA A 71 8.07 -1.09 9.36
N GLN A 72 7.53 -0.04 9.98
CA GLN A 72 6.87 1.07 9.29
C GLN A 72 7.80 1.81 8.33
N ASP A 73 9.04 2.05 8.74
CA ASP A 73 10.04 2.72 7.90
C ASP A 73 10.46 1.83 6.73
N ILE A 74 10.67 0.53 6.96
CA ILE A 74 10.96 -0.46 5.92
C ILE A 74 9.81 -0.57 4.93
N LEU A 75 8.56 -0.66 5.40
CA LEU A 75 7.37 -0.68 4.56
C LEU A 75 7.28 0.58 3.70
N THR A 76 7.59 1.75 4.27
CA THR A 76 7.62 3.01 3.54
C THR A 76 8.69 3.00 2.46
N LEU A 77 9.90 2.52 2.76
CA LEU A 77 11.01 2.39 1.82
C LEU A 77 10.67 1.45 0.65
N ILE A 78 10.09 0.28 0.95
CA ILE A 78 9.63 -0.68 -0.05
C ILE A 78 8.54 -0.05 -0.93
N GLY A 79 7.60 0.66 -0.30
CA GLY A 79 6.55 1.37 -1.02
C GLY A 79 7.10 2.43 -1.97
N LEU A 80 8.02 3.26 -1.51
CA LEU A 80 8.71 4.27 -2.32
C LEU A 80 9.49 3.64 -3.48
N PHE A 81 10.15 2.51 -3.25
CA PHE A 81 10.86 1.77 -4.30
C PHE A 81 9.90 1.33 -5.41
N PHE A 82 8.76 0.73 -5.07
CA PHE A 82 7.75 0.34 -6.06
C PHE A 82 7.09 1.52 -6.75
N LEU A 83 6.84 2.62 -6.03
CA LEU A 83 6.36 3.86 -6.65
C LEU A 83 7.36 4.41 -7.66
N ALA A 84 8.65 4.42 -7.33
CA ALA A 84 9.71 4.87 -8.24
C ALA A 84 9.74 4.03 -9.53
N ILE A 85 9.59 2.71 -9.43
CA ILE A 85 9.45 1.81 -10.59
C ILE A 85 8.18 2.14 -11.38
N GLY A 86 7.04 2.30 -10.71
CA GLY A 86 5.77 2.61 -11.33
C GLY A 86 5.80 3.92 -12.12
N PHE A 87 6.30 5.00 -11.51
CA PHE A 87 6.47 6.29 -12.19
C PHE A 87 7.49 6.22 -13.31
N SER A 88 8.60 5.50 -13.15
CA SER A 88 9.58 5.30 -14.22
C SER A 88 8.98 4.57 -15.42
N THR A 89 8.12 3.59 -15.16
CA THR A 89 7.42 2.82 -16.21
C THR A 89 6.37 3.69 -16.91
N LEU A 90 5.62 4.49 -16.15
CA LEU A 90 4.66 5.46 -16.68
C LEU A 90 5.35 6.52 -17.56
N ALA A 91 6.49 7.05 -17.12
CA ALA A 91 7.27 8.02 -17.87
C ALA A 91 7.81 7.46 -19.19
N ARG A 92 8.10 6.16 -19.26
CA ARG A 92 8.44 5.49 -20.53
C ARG A 92 7.25 5.39 -21.46
N ALA A 93 6.06 5.06 -20.93
CA ALA A 93 4.83 5.00 -21.71
C ALA A 93 4.40 6.38 -22.26
N ALA A 94 4.72 7.47 -21.57
CA ALA A 94 4.39 8.81 -22.03
C ALA A 94 5.32 9.34 -23.13
N LYS A 95 6.46 8.67 -23.40
CA LYS A 95 7.42 9.05 -24.45
C LYS A 95 7.17 8.35 -25.79
N THR A 96 6.24 7.39 -25.83
CA THR A 96 5.74 6.74 -27.06
C THR A 96 4.54 7.48 -27.59
#